data_AF-A0A7V0TBT1-F1
#
_entry.id   AF-A0A7V0TBT1-F1
#
_cell.length_a   1.000
_cell.length_b   1.000
_cell.length_c   1.000
_cell.angle_alpha   90.00
_cell.angle_beta   90.00
_cell.angle_gamma   90.00
#
_symmetry.space_group_name_H-M   'P 1'
#
loop_
_entity.id
_entity.type
_entity.pdbx_description
1 polymer ?
#
loop_
_entity_poly.entity_id
_entity_poly.type
_entity_poly.pdbx_seq_one_letter_code
_entity_poly.pdbx_strand_id
1 'polypeptide(L)'
;MTLWHKTLKPRFVQFPRWKQIILSCSELNRAHNICSFPQEYKEALELIDFSNDSGSVWKGRCKEFLRARKFIAEMYLSEPQETKVLQKCLIALDKEAFKLLYSHNQD
;
A
#
# COMPACT_ATOMS: atom_id res chain seq x y z
N MET A 1 13.39 0.01 13.72
CA MET A 1 13.29 -0.15 12.26
C MET A 1 13.84 1.11 11.62
N THR A 2 14.72 1.03 10.64
CA THR A 2 15.17 2.21 9.88
C THR A 2 13.99 2.75 9.09
N LEU A 3 13.66 4.03 9.26
CA LEU A 3 12.59 4.71 8.52
C LEU A 3 13.11 5.05 7.12
N TRP A 4 12.42 4.57 6.07
CA TRP A 4 12.84 4.74 4.67
C TRP A 4 12.28 6.04 4.11
N HIS A 5 11.00 6.29 4.30
CA HIS A 5 10.32 7.47 3.81
C HIS A 5 10.27 8.62 4.83
N LYS A 6 11.43 9.01 5.36
CA LYS A 6 11.58 10.02 6.43
C LYS A 6 10.85 11.35 6.14
N THR A 7 10.95 11.83 4.91
CA THR A 7 10.33 13.09 4.48
C THR A 7 8.91 12.92 3.95
N LEU A 8 8.48 11.68 3.67
CA LEU A 8 7.14 11.40 3.19
C LEU A 8 6.15 11.30 4.34
N LYS A 9 6.53 10.68 5.47
CA LYS A 9 5.66 10.45 6.63
C LYS A 9 4.76 11.64 6.99
N PRO A 10 5.29 12.87 7.23
CA PRO A 10 4.45 14.01 7.62
C PRO A 10 3.50 14.48 6.51
N ARG A 11 3.86 14.26 5.23
CA ARG A 11 3.02 14.62 4.07
C ARG A 11 1.99 13.54 3.76
N PHE A 12 2.34 12.28 4.00
CA PHE A 12 1.53 11.11 3.66
C PHE A 12 0.19 11.11 4.38
N VAL A 13 0.21 11.41 5.69
CA VAL A 13 -1.01 11.47 6.51
C VAL A 13 -1.98 12.56 6.06
N GLN A 14 -1.51 13.56 5.31
CA GLN A 14 -2.33 14.64 4.76
C GLN A 14 -2.95 14.28 3.41
N PHE A 15 -2.46 13.23 2.74
CA PHE A 15 -2.98 12.84 1.44
C PHE A 15 -4.38 12.23 1.55
N PRO A 16 -5.23 12.44 0.53
CA PRO A 16 -6.51 11.76 0.46
C PRO A 16 -6.29 10.24 0.35
N ARG A 17 -7.27 9.45 0.82
CA ARG A 17 -7.22 7.99 0.85
C ARG A 17 -6.75 7.36 -0.45
N TRP A 18 -7.34 7.77 -1.58
CA TRP A 18 -7.01 7.20 -2.88
C TRP A 18 -5.51 7.32 -3.18
N LYS A 19 -4.90 8.46 -2.84
CA LYS A 19 -3.48 8.70 -3.10
C LYS A 19 -2.59 7.85 -2.18
N GLN A 20 -2.99 7.67 -0.93
CA GLN A 20 -2.30 6.76 -0.01
C GLN A 20 -2.35 5.31 -0.49
N ILE A 21 -3.52 4.85 -1.01
CA ILE A 21 -3.65 3.51 -1.61
C ILE A 21 -2.73 3.37 -2.83
N ILE A 22 -2.78 4.33 -3.76
CA ILE A 22 -2.01 4.27 -5.01
C ILE A 22 -0.51 4.24 -4.72
N LEU A 23 -0.02 5.07 -3.79
CA LEU A 23 1.39 5.06 -3.39
C LEU A 23 1.79 3.71 -2.75
N SER A 24 0.94 3.17 -1.87
CA SER A 24 1.19 1.85 -1.26
C SER A 24 1.23 0.73 -2.32
N CYS A 25 0.33 0.77 -3.30
CA CYS A 25 0.30 -0.20 -4.40
C CYS A 25 1.50 -0.03 -5.35
N SER A 26 1.99 1.19 -5.56
CA SER A 26 3.19 1.45 -6.35
C SER A 26 4.42 0.80 -5.71
N GLU A 27 4.58 0.93 -4.39
CA GLU A 27 5.67 0.25 -3.67
C GLU A 27 5.53 -1.27 -3.70
N LEU A 28 4.30 -1.80 -3.59
CA LEU A 28 4.06 -3.24 -3.76
C LEU A 28 4.38 -3.74 -5.17
N ASN A 29 4.09 -2.93 -6.19
CA ASN A 29 4.40 -3.27 -7.57
C ASN A 29 5.91 -3.23 -7.83
N ARG A 30 6.62 -2.26 -7.25
CA ARG A 30 8.08 -2.19 -7.29
C ARG A 30 8.71 -3.40 -6.61
N ALA A 31 8.25 -3.75 -5.41
CA ALA A 31 8.72 -4.93 -4.67
C ALA A 31 8.47 -6.23 -5.44
N HIS A 32 7.31 -6.35 -6.08
CA HIS A 32 7.00 -7.47 -6.96
C HIS A 32 7.95 -7.54 -8.16
N ASN A 33 8.19 -6.43 -8.85
CA ASN A 33 9.03 -6.45 -10.07
C ASN A 33 10.50 -6.76 -9.79
N ILE A 34 11.01 -6.40 -8.61
CA ILE A 34 12.41 -6.65 -8.24
C ILE A 34 12.64 -8.14 -7.92
N CYS A 35 11.61 -8.88 -7.47
CA CYS A 35 11.55 -10.35 -7.29
C CYS A 35 12.72 -11.03 -6.53
N SER A 36 13.73 -10.31 -6.10
CA SER A 36 15.02 -10.87 -5.66
C SER A 36 15.35 -10.47 -4.23
N PHE A 37 14.64 -9.47 -3.69
CA PHE A 37 14.94 -8.87 -2.40
C PHE A 37 13.67 -8.65 -1.59
N PRO A 38 13.40 -9.47 -0.56
CA PRO A 38 12.27 -9.26 0.34
C PRO A 38 12.30 -7.88 1.03
N GLN A 39 13.48 -7.27 1.16
CA GLN A 39 13.68 -5.92 1.69
C GLN A 39 12.78 -4.86 1.04
N GLU A 40 12.45 -5.01 -0.25
CA GLU A 40 11.62 -4.06 -1.00
C GLU A 40 10.18 -3.97 -0.46
N TYR A 41 9.67 -5.05 0.17
CA TYR A 41 8.35 -5.04 0.80
C TYR A 41 8.29 -4.15 2.05
N LYS A 42 9.44 -3.78 2.66
CA LYS A 42 9.47 -2.88 3.83
C LYS A 42 8.92 -1.50 3.50
N GLU A 43 9.18 -1.01 2.30
CA GLU A 43 8.71 0.30 1.87
C GLU A 43 7.19 0.31 1.75
N ALA A 44 6.60 -0.74 1.18
CA ALA A 44 5.14 -0.92 1.15
C ALA A 44 4.54 -1.08 2.56
N LEU A 45 5.16 -1.87 3.44
CA LEU A 45 4.76 -2.01 4.85
C LEU A 45 4.74 -0.67 5.58
N GLU A 46 5.77 0.16 5.36
CA GLU A 46 5.88 1.46 5.99
C GLU A 46 4.75 2.40 5.56
N LEU A 47 4.36 2.40 4.27
CA LEU A 47 3.24 3.21 3.79
C LEU A 47 1.89 2.75 4.35
N ILE A 48 1.69 1.43 4.49
CA ILE A 48 0.50 0.87 5.16
C ILE A 48 0.44 1.28 6.63
N ASP A 49 1.58 1.28 7.32
CA ASP A 49 1.67 1.75 8.71
C ASP A 49 1.37 3.26 8.81
N PHE A 50 1.85 4.07 7.86
CA PHE A 50 1.49 5.51 7.81
C PHE A 50 -0.01 5.72 7.55
N SER A 51 -0.65 4.89 6.73
CA SER A 51 -2.10 4.95 6.52
C SER A 51 -2.86 4.67 7.82
N ASN A 52 -2.39 3.74 8.66
CA ASN A 52 -2.97 3.52 9.98
C ASN A 52 -2.78 4.73 10.92
N ASP A 53 -1.62 5.38 10.86
CA ASP A 53 -1.33 6.61 11.62
C ASP A 53 -2.16 7.81 11.13
N SER A 54 -2.76 7.75 9.93
CA SER A 54 -3.50 8.86 9.29
C SER A 54 -4.88 9.17 9.94
N GLY A 55 -5.27 8.48 11.00
CA GLY A 55 -6.45 8.81 11.80
C GLY A 55 -7.78 8.82 11.02
N SER A 56 -8.48 9.96 11.04
CA SER A 56 -9.88 10.12 10.58
C SER A 56 -10.11 9.75 9.12
N VAL A 57 -9.07 9.83 8.29
CA VAL A 57 -9.10 9.52 6.86
C VAL A 57 -9.55 8.07 6.61
N TRP A 58 -9.17 7.14 7.50
CA TRP A 58 -9.48 5.70 7.41
C TRP A 58 -10.51 5.22 8.42
N LYS A 59 -11.23 6.14 9.11
CA LYS A 59 -12.17 5.79 10.18
C LYS A 59 -13.18 4.73 9.71
N GLY A 60 -13.15 3.56 10.35
CA GLY A 60 -14.01 2.41 10.03
C GLY A 60 -13.46 1.41 9.00
N ARG A 61 -12.33 1.69 8.33
CA ARG A 61 -11.66 0.81 7.34
C ARG A 61 -10.20 0.47 7.67
N CYS A 62 -9.73 0.84 8.86
CA CYS A 62 -8.38 0.51 9.34
C CYS A 62 -8.15 -1.01 9.44
N LYS A 63 -9.22 -1.81 9.64
CA LYS A 63 -9.12 -3.26 9.78
C LYS A 63 -8.60 -3.91 8.50
N GLU A 64 -9.00 -3.42 7.33
CA GLU A 64 -8.58 -3.90 6.03
C GLU A 64 -7.10 -3.57 5.78
N PHE A 65 -6.64 -2.39 6.19
CA PHE A 65 -5.21 -2.03 6.15
C PHE A 65 -4.37 -2.89 7.12
N LEU A 66 -4.88 -3.18 8.31
CA LEU A 66 -4.23 -4.11 9.24
C LEU A 66 -4.14 -5.53 8.67
N ARG A 67 -5.14 -5.99 7.91
CA ARG A 67 -5.08 -7.28 7.19
C ARG A 67 -4.05 -7.23 6.08
N ALA A 68 -4.07 -6.18 5.25
CA ALA A 68 -3.07 -5.99 4.21
C ALA A 68 -1.64 -5.98 4.77
N ARG A 69 -1.42 -5.26 5.88
CA ARG A 69 -0.15 -5.25 6.61
C ARG A 69 0.35 -6.65 6.95
N LYS A 70 -0.54 -7.53 7.44
CA LYS A 70 -0.17 -8.93 7.76
C LYS A 70 0.29 -9.68 6.51
N PHE A 71 -0.47 -9.59 5.41
CA PHE A 71 -0.09 -10.22 4.14
C PHE A 71 1.25 -9.71 3.61
N ILE A 72 1.50 -8.39 3.66
CA ILE A 72 2.78 -7.83 3.19
C ILE A 72 3.92 -8.26 4.11
N ALA A 73 3.69 -8.37 5.43
CA ALA A 73 4.67 -8.89 6.36
C ALA A 73 5.02 -10.36 6.10
N GLU A 74 4.04 -11.18 5.71
CA GLU A 74 4.27 -12.56 5.27
C GLU A 74 5.09 -12.61 3.98
N MET A 75 4.79 -11.76 3.00
CA MET A 75 5.58 -11.64 1.76
C MET A 75 7.00 -11.14 2.02
N TYR A 76 7.19 -10.27 3.01
CA TYR A 76 8.51 -9.82 3.46
C TYR A 76 9.35 -10.94 4.09
N LEU A 77 8.71 -11.90 4.78
CA LEU A 77 9.38 -13.02 5.46
C LEU A 77 9.56 -14.25 4.56
N SER A 78 8.85 -14.31 3.43
CA SER A 78 8.85 -15.44 2.51
C SER A 78 9.50 -15.08 1.18
N GLU A 79 9.53 -16.04 0.25
CA GLU A 79 9.92 -15.76 -1.12
C GLU A 79 8.96 -14.74 -1.76
N PRO A 80 9.45 -13.84 -2.62
CA PRO A 80 8.61 -12.83 -3.25
C PRO A 80 7.40 -13.44 -3.95
N GLN A 81 6.21 -12.93 -3.59
CA GLN A 81 4.93 -13.47 -4.06
C GLN A 81 4.29 -12.54 -5.09
N GLU A 82 3.27 -13.05 -5.76
CA GLU A 82 2.42 -12.23 -6.62
C GLU A 82 1.59 -11.25 -5.78
N THR A 83 1.78 -9.95 -6.00
CA THR A 83 1.09 -8.90 -5.21
C THR A 83 -0.17 -8.37 -5.88
N LYS A 84 -0.47 -8.77 -7.12
CA LYS A 84 -1.59 -8.21 -7.91
C LYS A 84 -2.95 -8.37 -7.24
N VAL A 85 -3.21 -9.52 -6.61
CA VAL A 85 -4.46 -9.76 -5.88
C VAL A 85 -4.60 -8.78 -4.71
N LEU A 86 -3.53 -8.61 -3.92
CA LEU A 86 -3.52 -7.67 -2.80
C LEU A 86 -3.70 -6.22 -3.26
N GLN A 87 -3.01 -5.82 -4.33
CA GLN A 87 -3.16 -4.49 -4.92
C GLN A 87 -4.62 -4.24 -5.34
N LYS A 88 -5.25 -5.18 -6.06
CA LYS A 88 -6.67 -5.08 -6.45
C LYS A 88 -7.60 -4.92 -5.24
N CYS A 89 -7.37 -5.70 -4.19
CA CYS A 89 -8.13 -5.59 -2.95
C CYS A 89 -7.98 -4.22 -2.29
N LEU A 90 -6.75 -3.68 -2.21
CA LEU A 90 -6.48 -2.35 -1.65
C LEU A 90 -7.15 -1.24 -2.47
N ILE A 91 -7.07 -1.30 -3.81
CA ILE A 91 -7.69 -0.34 -4.72
C ILE A 91 -9.21 -0.32 -4.55
N ALA A 92 -9.84 -1.49 -4.37
CA ALA A 92 -11.28 -1.61 -4.17
C ALA A 92 -11.77 -0.97 -2.85
N LEU A 93 -10.89 -0.65 -1.90
CA LEU A 93 -11.26 0.03 -0.65
C LEU A 93 -11.62 1.50 -0.85
N ASP A 94 -11.31 2.12 -1.98
CA ASP A 94 -11.68 3.50 -2.28
C ASP A 94 -12.16 3.65 -3.73
N LYS A 95 -13.37 4.20 -3.90
CA LYS A 95 -14.02 4.37 -5.19
C LYS A 95 -13.21 5.24 -6.16
N GLU A 96 -12.47 6.24 -5.66
CA GLU A 96 -11.71 7.14 -6.52
C GLU A 96 -10.40 6.49 -6.95
N ALA A 97 -9.76 5.72 -6.07
CA ALA A 97 -8.63 4.87 -6.46
C ALA A 97 -9.02 3.85 -7.55
N PHE A 98 -10.18 3.21 -7.38
CA PHE A 98 -10.71 2.27 -8.37
C PHE A 98 -10.98 2.95 -9.71
N LYS A 99 -11.67 4.10 -9.72
CA LYS A 99 -11.88 4.88 -10.94
C LYS A 99 -10.56 5.25 -11.61
N LEU A 100 -9.60 5.83 -10.89
CA LEU A 100 -8.33 6.26 -11.46
C LEU A 100 -7.59 5.14 -12.22
N LEU A 101 -7.64 3.90 -11.70
CA LEU A 101 -6.96 2.78 -12.34
C LEU A 101 -7.80 2.03 -13.38
N TYR A 102 -9.13 1.99 -13.24
CA TYR A 102 -9.98 1.19 -14.12
C TYR A 102 -10.78 2.00 -15.14
N SER A 103 -10.93 3.31 -14.98
CA SER A 103 -11.50 4.19 -16.01
C SER A 103 -10.52 4.53 -17.14
N HIS A 104 -9.21 4.37 -16.90
CA HIS A 104 -8.16 4.52 -17.93
C HIS A 104 -7.85 3.23 -18.71
N ASN A 105 -8.52 2.12 -18.40
CA ASN A 105 -8.35 0.83 -19.09
C ASN A 105 -9.57 0.48 -19.97
N GLN A 106 -10.37 1.48 -20.37
CA GLN A 106 -11.54 1.33 -21.26
C GLN A 106 -11.35 1.96 -22.65
N ASP A 107 -10.14 2.35 -23.01
CA ASP A 107 -9.77 2.77 -24.37
C ASP A 107 -9.02 1.66 -25.12
#